data_AF-A0A251TKV7-F1
#
_entry.id   AF-A0A251TKV7-F1
#
_cell.length_a   1.000
_cell.length_b   1.000
_cell.length_c   1.000
_cell.angle_alpha   90.00
_cell.angle_beta   90.00
_cell.angle_gamma   90.00
#
_symmetry.space_group_name_H-M   'P 1'
#
loop_
_entity.id
_entity.type
_entity.pdbx_description
1 polymer ?
#
loop_
_entity_poly.entity_id
_entity_poly.type
_entity_poly.pdbx_seq_one_letter_code
_entity_poly.pdbx_strand_id
1 'polypeptide(L)'
;MIEPELAFADLNDDMACATAYLQYVVKHVLENCKEYMDFFKNCIEIGIIDRLSDVEKSFVRMKYTDAVELLLKSKKKFEFPVKWGCELQSEHEHYITEEDFNGCPVIITDYPKA
;
A
#
# COMPACT_ATOMS: atom_id res chain seq x y z
N MET A 1 9.33 7.91 -13.80
CA MET A 1 9.80 7.57 -12.45
C MET A 1 10.03 8.88 -11.71
N ILE A 2 9.46 9.02 -10.51
CA ILE A 2 9.72 10.15 -9.60
C ILE A 2 10.41 9.51 -8.39
N GLU A 3 11.70 9.77 -8.23
CA GLU A 3 12.60 9.07 -7.30
C GLU A 3 13.31 10.12 -6.43
N PRO A 4 12.66 10.66 -5.38
CA PRO A 4 13.26 11.65 -4.50
C PRO A 4 14.34 11.02 -3.63
N GLU A 5 15.42 11.77 -3.36
CA GLU A 5 16.48 11.39 -2.44
C GLU A 5 16.57 12.42 -1.31
N LEU A 6 16.64 11.96 -0.06
CA LEU A 6 16.58 12.81 1.12
C LEU A 6 17.91 12.71 1.90
N ALA A 7 18.73 13.76 1.85
CA ALA A 7 19.95 13.80 2.66
C ALA A 7 19.60 13.84 4.16
N PHE A 8 20.39 13.12 4.96
CA PHE A 8 20.22 13.00 6.42
C PHE A 8 18.94 12.29 6.89
N ALA A 9 18.19 11.66 5.98
CA ALA A 9 17.00 10.88 6.30
C ALA A 9 17.36 9.44 6.69
N ASP A 10 16.58 8.88 7.61
CA ASP A 10 16.53 7.44 7.85
C ASP A 10 15.30 6.79 7.19
N LEU A 11 15.10 5.48 7.42
CA LEU A 11 13.97 4.75 6.85
C LEU A 11 12.61 5.27 7.35
N ASN A 12 12.52 5.81 8.56
CA ASN A 12 11.27 6.39 9.06
C ASN A 12 10.93 7.69 8.35
N ASP A 13 11.95 8.52 8.07
CA ASP A 13 11.80 9.75 7.31
C ASP A 13 11.35 9.45 5.87
N ASP A 14 11.94 8.43 5.23
CA ASP A 14 11.55 7.98 3.89
C ASP A 14 10.10 7.48 3.85
N MET A 15 9.72 6.60 4.79
CA MET A 15 8.33 6.14 4.94
C MET A 15 7.36 7.31 5.15
N ALA A 16 7.72 8.29 5.98
CA ALA A 16 6.89 9.47 6.21
C ALA A 16 6.76 10.34 4.94
N CYS A 17 7.86 10.51 4.19
CA CYS A 17 7.85 11.22 2.92
C CYS A 17 6.95 10.53 1.89
N ALA A 18 7.08 9.22 1.72
CA ALA A 18 6.27 8.42 0.81
C ALA A 18 4.77 8.49 1.16
N THR A 19 4.41 8.36 2.45
CA THR A 19 3.02 8.51 2.91
C THR A 19 2.49 9.91 2.63
N ALA A 20 3.22 10.97 3.02
CA ALA A 20 2.78 12.35 2.82
C ALA A 20 2.64 12.70 1.34
N TYR A 21 3.54 12.20 0.49
CA TYR A 21 3.48 12.38 -0.95
C TYR A 21 2.21 11.75 -1.55
N LEU A 22 1.93 10.48 -1.23
CA LEU A 22 0.73 9.80 -1.73
C LEU A 22 -0.56 10.48 -1.26
N GLN A 23 -0.64 10.82 0.03
CA GLN A 23 -1.78 11.55 0.60
C GLN A 23 -2.00 12.88 -0.12
N TYR A 24 -0.93 13.66 -0.30
CA TYR A 24 -1.00 14.95 -0.98
C TYR A 24 -1.48 14.82 -2.43
N VAL A 25 -0.89 13.91 -3.20
CA VAL A 25 -1.23 13.74 -4.62
C VAL A 25 -2.68 13.30 -4.79
N VAL A 26 -3.13 12.30 -4.02
CA VAL A 26 -4.50 11.80 -4.11
C VAL A 26 -5.49 12.90 -3.70
N LYS A 27 -5.24 13.59 -2.58
CA LYS A 27 -6.05 14.72 -2.14
C LYS A 27 -6.12 15.82 -3.21
N HIS A 28 -4.98 16.17 -3.80
CA HIS A 28 -4.91 17.17 -4.85
C HIS A 28 -5.77 16.78 -6.06
N VAL A 29 -5.73 15.51 -6.49
CA VAL A 29 -6.58 15.01 -7.58
C VAL A 29 -8.07 15.06 -7.21
N LEU A 30 -8.43 14.62 -6.00
CA LEU A 30 -9.83 14.63 -5.55
C LEU A 30 -10.40 16.06 -5.47
N GLU A 31 -9.59 17.04 -5.07
CA GLU A 31 -10.00 18.45 -4.94
C GLU A 31 -10.05 19.19 -6.30
N ASN A 32 -9.12 18.88 -7.21
CA ASN A 32 -8.90 19.69 -8.41
C ASN A 32 -9.38 19.02 -9.72
N CYS A 33 -9.72 17.73 -9.70
CA CYS A 33 -10.11 16.98 -10.90
C CYS A 33 -11.55 16.44 -10.84
N LYS A 34 -12.47 17.20 -10.24
CA LYS A 34 -13.85 16.74 -9.96
C LYS A 34 -14.59 16.16 -11.17
N GLU A 35 -14.53 16.82 -12.33
CA GLU A 35 -15.22 16.35 -13.54
C GLU A 35 -14.75 14.94 -13.95
N TYR A 36 -13.44 14.70 -13.91
CA TYR A 36 -12.88 13.39 -14.18
C TYR A 36 -13.24 12.39 -13.10
N MET A 37 -13.18 12.79 -11.83
CA MET A 37 -13.55 11.91 -10.71
C MET A 37 -15.01 11.49 -10.74
N ASP A 38 -15.91 12.40 -11.14
CA ASP A 38 -17.32 12.08 -11.38
C ASP A 38 -17.48 11.08 -12.54
N PHE A 39 -16.71 11.22 -13.62
CA PHE A 39 -16.68 10.22 -14.69
C PHE A 39 -16.19 8.85 -14.18
N PHE A 40 -15.08 8.78 -13.46
CA PHE A 40 -14.55 7.52 -12.92
C PHE A 40 -15.55 6.83 -12.01
N LYS A 41 -16.18 7.59 -11.10
CA LYS A 41 -17.20 7.08 -10.18
C LYS A 41 -18.41 6.49 -10.91
N ASN A 42 -18.84 7.11 -12.01
CA ASN A 42 -20.05 6.71 -12.73
C ASN A 42 -19.81 5.65 -13.82
N CYS A 43 -18.61 5.59 -14.37
CA CYS A 43 -18.34 4.80 -15.59
C CYS A 43 -17.25 3.74 -15.43
N ILE A 44 -16.37 3.82 -14.42
CA ILE A 44 -15.21 2.94 -14.30
C ILE A 44 -15.30 2.07 -13.06
N GLU A 45 -15.40 2.66 -11.87
CA GLU A 45 -15.38 1.93 -10.61
C GLU A 45 -16.28 2.64 -9.58
N ILE A 46 -17.35 1.93 -9.20
CA ILE A 46 -18.24 2.37 -8.13
C ILE A 46 -17.45 2.29 -6.81
N GLY A 47 -17.41 3.40 -6.07
CA GLY A 47 -16.68 3.48 -4.80
C GLY A 47 -15.22 3.95 -4.93
N ILE A 48 -14.74 4.29 -6.14
CA ILE A 48 -13.36 4.76 -6.35
C ILE A 48 -13.00 5.98 -5.49
N ILE A 49 -13.95 6.89 -5.26
CA ILE A 49 -13.73 8.08 -4.42
C ILE A 49 -13.47 7.68 -2.97
N ASP A 50 -14.25 6.71 -2.46
CA ASP A 50 -14.11 6.22 -1.09
C ASP A 50 -12.78 5.49 -0.94
N ARG A 51 -12.44 4.61 -1.90
CA ARG A 51 -11.16 3.89 -1.94
C ARG A 51 -9.95 4.83 -2.02
N LEU A 52 -10.02 5.89 -2.82
CA LEU A 52 -8.95 6.89 -2.88
C LEU A 52 -8.85 7.71 -1.59
N SER A 53 -10.00 8.02 -0.97
CA SER A 53 -10.04 8.76 0.30
C SER A 53 -9.44 7.96 1.46
N ASP A 54 -9.39 6.63 1.36
CA ASP A 54 -8.76 5.76 2.35
C ASP A 54 -7.24 5.98 2.51
N VAL A 55 -6.59 6.67 1.57
CA VAL A 55 -5.18 7.08 1.72
C VAL A 55 -4.97 7.99 2.94
N GLU A 56 -6.01 8.68 3.42
CA GLU A 56 -5.94 9.51 4.63
C GLU A 56 -5.89 8.66 5.91
N LYS A 57 -6.21 7.36 5.83
CA LYS A 57 -6.02 6.44 6.96
C LYS A 57 -4.53 6.33 7.30
N SER A 58 -4.25 5.99 8.56
CA SER A 58 -2.88 5.71 8.97
C SER A 58 -2.38 4.43 8.30
N PHE A 59 -1.28 4.55 7.55
CA PHE A 59 -0.68 3.41 6.86
C PHE A 59 -0.20 2.39 7.90
N VAL A 60 -0.51 1.12 7.64
CA VAL A 60 0.02 0.02 8.44
C VAL A 60 1.52 -0.09 8.16
N ARG A 61 2.32 -0.20 9.21
CA ARG A 61 3.76 -0.43 9.09
C ARG A 61 4.08 -1.77 9.71
N MET A 62 4.74 -2.64 8.96
CA MET A 62 5.15 -3.95 9.46
C MET A 62 6.49 -4.39 8.88
N LYS A 63 7.12 -5.36 9.52
CA LYS A 63 8.34 -5.96 9.00
C LYS A 63 8.00 -7.09 8.04
N TYR A 64 8.90 -7.38 7.11
CA TYR A 64 8.81 -8.51 6.20
C TYR A 64 8.57 -9.82 6.95
N THR A 65 9.29 -10.06 8.06
CA THR A 65 9.11 -11.27 8.88
C THR A 65 7.68 -11.40 9.39
N ASP A 66 7.08 -10.31 9.86
CA ASP A 66 5.69 -10.30 10.35
C ASP A 66 4.70 -10.55 9.21
N ALA A 67 4.96 -9.98 8.02
CA ALA A 67 4.14 -10.18 6.84
C ALA A 67 4.14 -11.65 6.39
N VAL A 68 5.32 -12.29 6.37
CA VAL A 68 5.44 -13.72 6.05
C VAL A 68 4.72 -14.59 7.09
N GLU A 69 4.87 -14.29 8.39
CA GLU A 69 4.15 -15.02 9.43
C GLU A 69 2.63 -14.89 9.31
N LEU A 70 2.15 -13.69 8.97
CA LEU A 70 0.74 -13.40 8.76
C LEU A 70 0.19 -14.19 7.56
N LEU A 71 0.91 -14.20 6.44
CA LEU A 71 0.56 -15.01 5.27
C LEU A 71 0.55 -16.53 5.57
N LEU A 72 1.53 -17.02 6.33
CA LEU A 72 1.60 -18.44 6.74
C LEU A 72 0.48 -18.84 7.70
N LYS A 73 -0.04 -17.91 8.50
CA LYS A 73 -1.19 -18.12 9.40
C LYS A 73 -2.53 -18.01 8.66
N SER A 74 -2.54 -17.45 7.45
CA SER A 74 -3.76 -17.37 6.64
C SER A 74 -4.27 -18.77 6.27
N LYS A 75 -5.59 -18.88 6.07
CA LYS A 75 -6.22 -20.11 5.56
C LYS A 75 -6.29 -20.13 4.03
N LYS A 76 -5.75 -19.11 3.38
CA LYS A 76 -5.81 -18.94 1.93
C LYS A 76 -4.76 -19.83 1.26
N LYS A 77 -5.12 -20.40 0.12
CA LYS A 77 -4.15 -21.09 -0.74
C LYS A 77 -3.60 -20.08 -1.73
N PHE A 78 -2.30 -19.86 -1.67
CA PHE A 78 -1.55 -19.04 -2.62
C PHE A 78 -1.01 -19.92 -3.75
N GLU A 79 -0.90 -19.35 -4.95
CA GLU A 79 -0.27 -20.00 -6.10
C GLU A 79 1.26 -20.08 -5.91
N PHE A 80 1.84 -19.02 -5.38
CA PHE A 80 3.26 -18.90 -5.08
C PHE A 80 3.55 -19.30 -3.63
N PRO A 81 4.71 -19.92 -3.36
CA PRO A 81 5.05 -20.36 -2.03
C PRO A 81 5.34 -19.16 -1.12
N VAL A 82 4.66 -19.12 0.03
CA VAL A 82 5.00 -18.21 1.12
C VAL A 82 6.10 -18.85 1.97
N LYS A 83 7.29 -18.25 1.96
CA LYS A 83 8.43 -18.68 2.78
C LYS A 83 9.33 -17.49 3.10
N TRP A 84 9.89 -17.47 4.31
CA TRP A 84 10.88 -16.47 4.69
C TRP A 84 12.12 -16.58 3.78
N GLY A 85 12.55 -15.45 3.22
CA GLY A 85 13.60 -15.36 2.21
C GLY A 85 13.08 -15.32 0.76
N CYS A 86 11.79 -15.59 0.52
CA CYS A 86 11.18 -15.43 -0.80
C CYS A 86 10.53 -14.05 -0.95
N GLU A 87 10.59 -13.48 -2.14
CA GLU A 87 9.88 -12.24 -2.46
C GLU A 87 8.36 -12.42 -2.33
N LEU A 88 7.69 -11.39 -1.81
CA LEU A 88 6.24 -11.33 -1.83
C LEU A 88 5.79 -11.14 -3.28
N GLN A 89 4.80 -11.91 -3.70
CA GLN A 89 4.18 -11.81 -5.01
C GLN A 89 2.94 -10.93 -4.89
N SER A 90 2.44 -10.42 -6.01
CA SER A 90 1.28 -9.51 -6.01
C SER A 90 0.05 -10.11 -5.32
N GLU A 91 -0.15 -11.42 -5.36
CA GLU A 91 -1.26 -12.06 -4.62
C GLU A 91 -1.09 -11.99 -3.09
N HIS A 92 0.15 -12.01 -2.60
CA HIS A 92 0.47 -11.89 -1.18
C HIS A 92 0.25 -10.45 -0.71
N GLU A 93 0.74 -9.48 -1.49
CA GLU A 93 0.58 -8.05 -1.21
C GLU A 93 -0.90 -7.63 -1.22
N HIS A 94 -1.65 -8.14 -2.20
CA HIS A 94 -3.09 -7.91 -2.30
C HIS A 94 -3.84 -8.53 -1.11
N TYR A 95 -3.51 -9.76 -0.72
CA TYR A 95 -4.11 -10.40 0.46
C TYR A 95 -3.86 -9.59 1.74
N ILE A 96 -2.61 -9.17 1.97
CA ILE A 96 -2.26 -8.37 3.16
C ILE A 96 -3.09 -7.08 3.18
N THR A 97 -3.13 -6.37 2.06
CA THR A 97 -3.79 -5.05 1.97
C THR A 97 -5.31 -5.17 2.06
N GLU A 98 -5.91 -5.99 1.22
CA GLU A 98 -7.37 -6.03 1.05
C GLU A 98 -8.07 -6.91 2.08
N GLU A 99 -7.51 -8.09 2.42
CA GLU A 99 -8.19 -9.05 3.29
C GLU A 99 -7.82 -8.84 4.76
N ASP A 100 -6.52 -8.75 5.09
CA ASP A 100 -6.10 -8.65 6.50
C ASP A 100 -6.22 -7.22 7.04
N PHE A 101 -6.01 -6.21 6.19
CA PHE A 101 -6.07 -4.79 6.57
C PHE A 101 -7.23 -4.00 5.94
N ASN A 102 -8.19 -4.68 5.29
CA ASN A 102 -9.43 -4.09 4.79
C ASN A 102 -9.21 -2.86 3.88
N GLY A 103 -8.29 -2.97 2.93
CA GLY A 103 -7.95 -1.93 1.95
C GLY A 103 -7.06 -0.82 2.51
N CYS A 104 -6.55 -0.94 3.75
CA CYS A 104 -5.62 0.04 4.31
C CYS A 104 -4.23 -0.11 3.67
N PRO A 105 -3.59 0.99 3.21
CA PRO A 105 -2.24 0.92 2.67
C PRO A 105 -1.22 0.37 3.69
N VAL A 106 -0.31 -0.48 3.22
CA VAL A 106 0.69 -1.16 4.05
C VAL A 106 2.08 -0.84 3.54
N ILE A 107 2.98 -0.49 4.47
CA ILE A 107 4.42 -0.36 4.24
C ILE A 107 5.11 -1.56 4.89
N ILE A 108 5.80 -2.35 4.08
CA ILE A 108 6.59 -3.49 4.54
C ILE A 108 8.07 -3.10 4.49
N THR A 109 8.78 -3.33 5.60
CA THR A 109 10.19 -2.95 5.78
C THR A 109 11.05 -4.13 6.21
N ASP A 110 12.35 -3.92 6.35
CA ASP A 110 13.29 -4.91 6.89
C ASP A 110 13.31 -6.24 6.09
N TYR A 111 13.30 -6.14 4.77
CA TYR A 111 13.44 -7.29 3.87
C TYR A 111 14.79 -8.00 4.06
N PRO A 112 14.87 -9.33 3.81
CA PRO A 112 16.12 -10.06 3.82
C PRO A 112 17.07 -9.48 2.77
N LYS A 113 18.36 -9.42 3.11
CA LYS A 113 19.39 -8.89 2.21
C LYS A 113 19.58 -9.77 0.95
N ALA A 114 19.36 -11.08 1.09
CA ALA A 114 19.51 -12.10 0.05
C ALA A 114 18.78 -13.38 0.46
#